data_AF-A0A3B3VHU7-F1
#
_entry.id   AF-A0A3B3VHU7-F1
#
_cell.length_a   1.000
_cell.length_b   1.000
_cell.length_c   1.000
_cell.angle_alpha   90.00
_cell.angle_beta   90.00
_cell.angle_gamma   90.00
#
_symmetry.space_group_name_H-M   'P 1'
#
loop_
_entity.id
_entity.type
_entity.pdbx_description
1 polymer ?
#
loop_
_entity_poly.entity_id
_entity_poly.type
_entity_poly.pdbx_seq_one_letter_code
_entity_poly.pdbx_strand_id
1 'polypeptide(L)'
;DNMQATNFVFLELLLVFSSEGAFYGYYLAHCQFNSPGSSDVVFVEQLYFNKILLGQYNSTLGKVVAFTKKAEEFADILNKLPRFLTHEMRRTNHCKISAQLANEKLLTAVEPYVWLRSVKAEYSQHQQMLVCSAYDFYPKKIRVTWLKDGKNITSGVTSTDELPNGHWLYQIHSYLEFTPKPGEKIACMVEHTSLKEPQLYDWAGLLLGLLFSVTGFLFFKKKSIGETVVQSNRNTIKTIEIFYSNL
;
A
#
# COMPACT_ATOMS: atom_id res chain seq x y z
N ASP A 1 -69.75 42.56 -12.22
CA ASP A 1 -70.04 41.59 -13.30
C ASP A 1 -68.80 41.27 -14.11
N ASN A 2 -68.58 39.97 -14.27
CA ASN A 2 -67.51 39.29 -14.99
C ASN A 2 -66.96 40.00 -16.23
N MET A 3 -65.63 40.11 -16.32
CA MET A 3 -64.91 39.48 -17.42
C MET A 3 -63.44 39.23 -17.01
N GLN A 4 -63.09 37.95 -16.85
CA GLN A 4 -61.72 37.49 -16.64
C GLN A 4 -60.86 37.85 -17.85
N ALA A 5 -59.77 38.58 -17.63
CA ALA A 5 -58.67 38.67 -18.57
C ALA A 5 -57.56 37.72 -18.08
N THR A 6 -57.59 36.50 -18.59
CA THR A 6 -56.56 35.49 -18.37
C THR A 6 -55.31 35.91 -19.14
N ASN A 7 -54.31 36.45 -18.46
CA ASN A 7 -53.00 36.70 -19.07
C ASN A 7 -52.29 35.36 -19.31
N PHE A 8 -52.40 34.84 -20.53
CA PHE A 8 -51.54 33.76 -21.01
C PHE A 8 -50.14 34.32 -21.26
N VAL A 9 -49.26 34.14 -20.28
CA VAL A 9 -47.82 34.25 -20.52
C VAL A 9 -47.40 33.00 -21.28
N PHE A 10 -47.38 33.07 -22.60
CA PHE A 10 -46.66 32.10 -23.43
C PHE A 10 -45.16 32.31 -23.19
N LEU A 11 -44.61 31.61 -22.21
CA LEU A 11 -43.17 31.37 -22.15
C LEU A 11 -42.89 30.29 -23.21
N GLU A 12 -42.67 30.71 -24.45
CA GLU A 12 -42.03 29.89 -25.48
C GLU A 12 -40.60 29.63 -25.00
N LEU A 13 -40.47 28.61 -24.14
CA LEU A 13 -39.20 28.00 -23.84
C LEU A 13 -38.80 27.23 -25.08
N LEU A 14 -38.10 27.89 -26.01
CA LEU A 14 -37.32 27.21 -27.05
C LEU A 14 -36.24 26.39 -26.34
N LEU A 15 -36.60 25.21 -25.86
CA LEU A 15 -35.67 24.14 -25.58
C LEU A 15 -35.13 23.70 -26.94
N VAL A 16 -34.10 24.41 -27.39
CA VAL A 16 -33.18 23.86 -28.37
C VAL A 16 -32.48 22.71 -27.65
N PHE A 17 -33.05 21.51 -27.76
CA PHE A 17 -32.35 20.29 -27.43
C PHE A 17 -31.23 20.15 -28.46
N SER A 18 -30.06 20.70 -28.12
CA SER A 18 -28.81 20.27 -28.70
C SER A 18 -28.71 18.77 -28.43
N SER A 19 -28.73 17.95 -29.47
CA SER A 19 -28.39 16.53 -29.35
C SER A 19 -26.89 16.44 -29.04
N GLU A 20 -26.51 16.65 -27.79
CA GLU A 20 -25.12 16.51 -27.35
C GLU A 20 -24.76 15.02 -27.27
N GLY A 21 -24.50 14.40 -28.42
CA GLY A 21 -23.83 13.12 -28.51
C GLY A 21 -22.32 13.34 -28.48
N ALA A 22 -21.70 13.47 -27.31
CA ALA A 22 -20.25 13.46 -27.21
C ALA A 22 -19.72 12.04 -27.50
N PHE A 23 -18.99 11.86 -28.60
CA PHE A 23 -18.26 10.62 -28.88
C PHE A 23 -17.02 10.56 -28.00
N TYR A 24 -16.85 9.47 -27.25
CA TYR A 24 -15.73 9.29 -26.33
C TYR A 24 -14.93 8.04 -26.71
N GLY A 25 -13.69 8.23 -27.16
CA GLY A 25 -12.77 7.15 -27.47
C GLY A 25 -11.49 7.26 -26.66
N TYR A 26 -10.95 6.14 -26.21
CA TYR A 26 -9.64 6.06 -25.58
C TYR A 26 -9.02 4.69 -25.83
N TYR A 27 -7.70 4.60 -25.74
CA TYR A 27 -7.01 3.33 -25.67
C TYR A 27 -6.29 3.20 -24.34
N LEU A 28 -6.18 1.98 -23.83
CA LEU A 28 -5.47 1.65 -22.60
C LEU A 28 -4.35 0.68 -22.96
N ALA A 29 -3.12 1.04 -22.65
CA ALA A 29 -1.96 0.18 -22.81
C ALA A 29 -1.37 -0.15 -21.44
N HIS A 30 -1.16 -1.43 -21.16
CA HIS A 30 -0.60 -1.87 -19.89
C HIS A 30 0.30 -3.10 -20.04
N CYS A 31 1.17 -3.26 -19.04
CA CYS A 31 2.10 -4.37 -18.89
C CYS A 31 1.64 -5.25 -17.74
N GLN A 32 1.38 -6.52 -18.01
CA GLN A 32 1.02 -7.51 -16.99
C GLN A 32 2.24 -8.38 -16.72
N PHE A 33 2.67 -8.47 -15.47
CA PHE A 33 3.83 -9.26 -15.03
C PHE A 33 3.68 -9.62 -13.56
N ASN A 34 4.16 -10.81 -13.18
CA ASN A 34 4.11 -11.32 -11.82
C ASN A 34 5.50 -11.66 -11.26
N SER A 35 6.49 -11.74 -12.14
CA SER A 35 7.85 -12.10 -11.76
C SER A 35 8.82 -10.90 -11.88
N PRO A 36 9.94 -10.94 -11.15
CA PRO A 36 11.07 -10.04 -11.35
C PRO A 36 11.67 -10.05 -12.76
N GLY A 37 11.49 -11.15 -13.49
CA GLY A 37 12.01 -11.32 -14.83
C GLY A 37 11.12 -10.66 -15.89
N SER A 38 11.61 -10.66 -17.13
CA SER A 38 10.85 -10.14 -18.28
C SER A 38 10.18 -11.23 -19.12
N SER A 39 10.27 -12.49 -18.69
CA SER A 39 9.82 -13.65 -19.45
C SER A 39 8.29 -13.84 -19.44
N ASP A 40 7.62 -13.45 -18.36
CA ASP A 40 6.16 -13.56 -18.17
C ASP A 40 5.40 -12.27 -18.54
N VAL A 41 6.12 -11.24 -19.00
CA VAL A 41 5.53 -9.94 -19.33
C VAL A 41 4.62 -10.05 -20.55
N VAL A 42 3.36 -9.68 -20.37
CA VAL A 42 2.36 -9.58 -21.44
C VAL A 42 1.99 -8.11 -21.64
N PHE A 43 2.24 -7.62 -22.86
CA PHE A 43 1.78 -6.31 -23.27
C PHE A 43 0.38 -6.41 -23.87
N VAL A 44 -0.52 -5.55 -23.39
CA VAL A 44 -1.91 -5.50 -23.83
C VAL A 44 -2.27 -4.06 -24.16
N GLU A 45 -2.85 -3.85 -25.33
CA GLU A 45 -3.47 -2.59 -25.71
C GLU A 45 -4.94 -2.80 -26.07
N GLN A 46 -5.82 -2.01 -25.47
CA GLN A 46 -7.27 -2.11 -25.61
C GLN A 46 -7.82 -0.80 -26.17
N LEU A 47 -8.69 -0.87 -27.18
CA LEU A 47 -9.37 0.29 -27.77
C LEU A 47 -10.83 0.34 -27.34
N TYR A 48 -11.23 1.41 -26.68
CA TYR A 48 -12.58 1.65 -26.21
C TYR A 48 -13.24 2.80 -26.97
N PHE A 49 -14.52 2.64 -27.30
CA PHE A 49 -15.36 3.69 -27.85
C PHE A 49 -16.73 3.68 -27.16
N ASN A 50 -17.15 4.81 -26.61
CA ASN A 50 -18.32 4.97 -25.75
C ASN A 50 -18.40 3.88 -24.66
N LYS A 51 -17.25 3.60 -24.02
CA LYS A 51 -17.04 2.54 -23.01
C LYS A 51 -17.20 1.09 -23.51
N ILE A 52 -17.36 0.89 -24.82
CA ILE A 52 -17.40 -0.44 -25.44
C ILE A 52 -15.98 -0.81 -25.90
N LEU A 53 -15.47 -1.95 -25.45
CA LEU A 53 -14.22 -2.51 -25.94
C LEU A 53 -14.41 -2.98 -27.39
N LEU A 54 -13.73 -2.33 -28.34
CA LEU A 54 -13.83 -2.66 -29.75
C LEU A 54 -12.86 -3.76 -30.15
N GLY A 55 -11.61 -3.65 -29.67
CA GLY A 55 -10.55 -4.61 -29.98
C GLY A 55 -9.37 -4.51 -29.03
N GLN A 56 -8.54 -5.55 -29.04
CA GLN A 56 -7.36 -5.65 -28.18
C GLN A 56 -6.20 -6.30 -28.91
N TYR A 57 -5.02 -5.67 -28.86
CA TYR A 57 -3.75 -6.34 -29.13
C TYR A 57 -3.28 -7.06 -27.86
N ASN A 58 -2.83 -8.30 -28.01
CA ASN A 58 -2.20 -9.07 -26.93
C ASN A 58 -0.88 -9.66 -27.44
N SER A 59 0.23 -9.38 -26.75
CA SER A 59 1.56 -9.80 -27.19
C SER A 59 1.77 -11.31 -27.20
N THR A 60 1.01 -12.07 -26.40
CA THR A 60 1.03 -13.54 -26.42
C THR A 60 0.39 -14.08 -27.70
N LEU A 61 -0.67 -13.42 -28.19
CA LEU A 61 -1.31 -13.77 -29.45
C LEU A 61 -0.60 -13.17 -30.67
N GLY A 62 0.14 -12.07 -30.47
CA GLY A 62 0.84 -11.34 -31.53
C GLY A 62 -0.08 -10.66 -32.53
N LYS A 63 -1.36 -10.47 -32.19
CA LYS A 63 -2.39 -9.92 -33.08
C LYS A 63 -3.49 -9.19 -32.32
N VAL A 64 -4.25 -8.39 -33.06
CA VAL A 64 -5.47 -7.73 -32.61
C VAL A 64 -6.65 -8.70 -32.72
N VAL A 65 -7.47 -8.75 -31.68
CA VAL A 65 -8.75 -9.46 -31.64
C VAL A 65 -9.87 -8.43 -31.47
N ALA A 66 -10.88 -8.48 -32.33
CA ALA A 66 -12.09 -7.66 -32.23
C ALA A 66 -13.11 -8.29 -31.27
N PHE A 67 -13.84 -7.45 -30.54
CA PHE A 67 -14.93 -7.86 -29.64
C PHE A 67 -16.30 -7.39 -30.09
N THR A 68 -16.35 -6.63 -31.19
CA THR A 68 -17.61 -6.20 -31.81
C THR A 68 -17.54 -6.46 -33.31
N LYS A 69 -18.69 -6.79 -33.91
CA LYS A 69 -18.79 -7.03 -35.36
C LYS A 69 -18.29 -5.86 -36.19
N LYS A 70 -18.50 -4.62 -35.71
CA LYS A 70 -18.04 -3.39 -36.38
C LYS A 70 -16.52 -3.23 -36.37
N ALA A 71 -15.82 -3.92 -35.47
CA ALA A 71 -14.37 -3.83 -35.30
C ALA A 71 -13.59 -4.99 -35.94
N GLU A 72 -14.27 -6.01 -36.49
CA GLU A 72 -13.63 -7.16 -37.14
C GLU A 72 -12.78 -6.74 -38.35
N GLU A 73 -13.36 -5.96 -39.26
CA GLU A 73 -12.65 -5.44 -40.43
C GLU A 73 -11.43 -4.59 -40.02
N PHE A 74 -11.60 -3.77 -38.97
CA PHE A 74 -10.51 -2.95 -38.44
C PHE A 74 -9.37 -3.81 -37.87
N ALA A 75 -9.69 -4.86 -37.11
CA ALA A 75 -8.69 -5.80 -36.60
C ALA A 75 -7.97 -6.54 -37.73
N ASP A 76 -8.69 -6.96 -38.77
CA ASP A 76 -8.10 -7.61 -39.95
C ASP A 76 -7.14 -6.69 -40.70
N ILE A 77 -7.47 -5.41 -40.84
CA ILE A 77 -6.59 -4.40 -41.44
C ILE A 77 -5.32 -4.25 -40.60
N LEU A 78 -5.44 -4.06 -39.29
CA LEU A 78 -4.29 -3.91 -38.39
C LEU A 78 -3.38 -5.14 -38.39
N ASN A 79 -3.95 -6.34 -38.40
CA ASN A 79 -3.21 -7.60 -38.44
C ASN A 79 -2.46 -7.84 -39.76
N LYS A 80 -2.86 -7.17 -40.85
CA LYS A 80 -2.18 -7.24 -42.15
C LYS A 80 -1.16 -6.11 -42.36
N LEU A 81 -1.09 -5.14 -41.46
CA LEU A 81 -0.20 -3.99 -41.55
C LEU A 81 1.15 -4.25 -40.84
N PRO A 82 2.26 -4.50 -41.56
CA PRO A 82 3.54 -4.83 -40.93
C PRO A 82 4.07 -3.71 -40.03
N ARG A 83 3.81 -2.45 -40.39
CA ARG A 83 4.21 -1.29 -39.60
C ARG A 83 3.55 -1.27 -38.23
N PHE A 84 2.27 -1.65 -38.16
CA PHE A 84 1.52 -1.74 -36.90
C PHE A 84 2.08 -2.87 -36.03
N LEU A 85 2.19 -4.09 -36.55
CA LEU A 85 2.72 -5.22 -35.78
C LEU A 85 4.17 -5.00 -35.30
N THR A 86 5.01 -4.37 -36.13
CA THR A 86 6.38 -4.01 -35.72
C THR A 86 6.37 -2.95 -34.60
N HIS A 87 5.43 -2.01 -34.63
CA HIS A 87 5.25 -1.03 -33.56
C HIS A 87 4.85 -1.71 -32.24
N GLU A 88 3.87 -2.61 -32.29
CA GLU A 88 3.41 -3.38 -31.13
C GLU A 88 4.50 -4.29 -30.55
N MET A 89 5.34 -4.88 -31.41
CA MET A 89 6.52 -5.63 -30.98
C MET A 89 7.54 -4.75 -30.24
N ARG A 90 7.80 -3.52 -30.71
CA ARG A 90 8.68 -2.57 -30.02
C ARG A 90 8.12 -2.17 -28.65
N ARG A 91 6.81 -1.94 -28.56
CA ARG A 91 6.14 -1.62 -27.29
C ARG A 91 6.16 -2.79 -26.32
N THR A 92 6.00 -4.01 -26.82
CA THR A 92 6.17 -5.24 -26.03
C THR A 92 7.59 -5.34 -25.46
N ASN A 93 8.62 -5.03 -26.25
CA ASN A 93 10.01 -5.03 -25.76
C ASN A 93 10.26 -3.91 -24.74
N HIS A 94 9.69 -2.72 -24.95
CA HIS A 94 9.75 -1.65 -23.97
C HIS A 94 9.08 -2.05 -22.65
N CYS A 95 7.90 -2.65 -22.74
CA CYS A 95 7.14 -3.18 -21.61
C CYS A 95 7.98 -4.18 -20.77
N LYS A 96 8.72 -5.07 -21.43
CA LYS A 96 9.65 -6.01 -20.79
C LYS A 96 10.76 -5.32 -20.01
N ILE A 97 11.39 -4.31 -20.61
CA ILE A 97 12.47 -3.54 -19.97
C ILE A 97 11.92 -2.73 -18.79
N SER A 98 10.78 -2.08 -18.97
CA SER A 98 10.13 -1.28 -17.92
C SER A 98 9.70 -2.14 -16.74
N ALA A 99 9.15 -3.34 -16.98
CA ALA A 99 8.78 -4.27 -15.91
C ALA A 99 9.98 -4.69 -15.05
N GLN A 100 11.10 -5.01 -15.70
CA GLN A 100 12.35 -5.34 -15.00
C GLN A 100 12.83 -4.16 -14.15
N LEU A 101 12.88 -2.96 -14.71
CA LEU A 101 13.27 -1.75 -13.98
C LEU A 101 12.34 -1.44 -12.81
N ALA A 102 11.03 -1.62 -13.00
CA ALA A 102 10.05 -1.43 -11.94
C ALA A 102 10.30 -2.43 -10.80
N ASN A 103 10.54 -3.70 -11.10
CA ASN A 103 10.80 -4.70 -10.07
C ASN A 103 12.11 -4.44 -9.31
N GLU A 104 13.17 -4.03 -10.01
CA GLU A 104 14.48 -3.76 -9.40
C GLU A 104 14.49 -2.49 -8.53
N LYS A 105 13.73 -1.46 -8.90
CA LYS A 105 13.85 -0.12 -8.28
C LYS A 105 12.59 0.41 -7.60
N LEU A 106 11.40 0.01 -8.04
CA LEU A 106 10.14 0.61 -7.61
C LEU A 106 9.34 -0.30 -6.68
N LEU A 107 9.35 -1.62 -6.92
CA LEU A 107 8.56 -2.59 -6.17
C LEU A 107 9.30 -3.12 -4.93
N THR A 108 10.19 -2.33 -4.34
CA THR A 108 10.97 -2.72 -3.15
C THR A 108 10.08 -2.78 -1.93
N ALA A 109 10.08 -3.92 -1.23
CA ALA A 109 9.27 -4.10 -0.05
C ALA A 109 9.79 -3.24 1.13
N VAL A 110 8.87 -2.64 1.88
CA VAL A 110 9.13 -1.78 3.05
C VAL A 110 8.50 -2.42 4.28
N GLU A 111 9.26 -2.56 5.35
CA GLU A 111 8.81 -3.16 6.62
C GLU A 111 7.76 -2.29 7.33
N PRO A 112 6.72 -2.92 7.92
CA PRO A 112 5.72 -2.19 8.69
C PRO A 112 6.29 -1.66 10.00
N TYR A 113 5.97 -0.40 10.31
CA TYR A 113 6.06 0.11 11.67
C TYR A 113 4.81 -0.32 12.45
N VAL A 114 5.00 -1.17 13.46
CA VAL A 114 3.89 -1.73 14.23
C VAL A 114 3.78 -1.07 15.61
N TRP A 115 2.57 -0.63 15.93
CA TRP A 115 2.23 -0.05 17.22
C TRP A 115 1.08 -0.81 17.88
N LEU A 116 1.39 -1.47 18.99
CA LEU A 116 0.43 -2.16 19.84
C LEU A 116 0.07 -1.28 21.05
N ARG A 117 -1.21 -1.00 21.24
CA ARG A 117 -1.72 -0.19 22.36
C ARG A 117 -3.03 -0.72 22.92
N SER A 118 -3.30 -0.40 24.18
CA SER A 118 -4.63 -0.58 24.78
C SER A 118 -5.47 0.68 24.61
N VAL A 119 -6.76 0.50 24.36
CA VAL A 119 -7.76 1.57 24.30
C VAL A 119 -8.96 1.19 25.18
N LYS A 120 -9.66 2.20 25.71
CA LYS A 120 -10.90 1.99 26.45
C LYS A 120 -12.01 1.63 25.45
N ALA A 121 -12.77 0.58 25.72
CA ALA A 121 -13.96 0.27 24.93
C ALA A 121 -15.04 1.33 25.21
N GLU A 122 -15.69 1.85 24.17
CA GLU A 122 -16.70 2.91 24.30
C GLU A 122 -17.93 2.49 25.11
N TYR A 123 -18.26 1.19 25.13
CA TYR A 123 -19.54 0.69 25.66
C TYR A 123 -19.43 -0.23 26.88
N SER A 124 -18.23 -0.50 27.41
CA SER A 124 -18.05 -1.44 28.53
C SER A 124 -16.94 -1.03 29.48
N GLN A 125 -17.27 -0.96 30.77
CA GLN A 125 -16.31 -0.69 31.85
C GLN A 125 -15.40 -1.89 32.16
N HIS A 126 -15.74 -3.10 31.68
CA HIS A 126 -15.01 -4.34 31.96
C HIS A 126 -14.29 -4.94 30.75
N GLN A 127 -14.47 -4.37 29.56
CA GLN A 127 -13.90 -4.87 28.31
C GLN A 127 -12.78 -3.95 27.88
N GLN A 128 -11.60 -4.52 27.69
CA GLN A 128 -10.44 -3.79 27.20
C GLN A 128 -10.26 -4.12 25.72
N MET A 129 -9.86 -3.13 24.94
CA MET A 129 -9.61 -3.33 23.53
C MET A 129 -8.12 -3.12 23.28
N LEU A 130 -7.48 -4.06 22.60
CA LEU A 130 -6.14 -3.88 22.06
C LEU A 130 -6.24 -3.48 20.60
N VAL A 131 -5.34 -2.61 20.17
CA VAL A 131 -5.20 -2.18 18.79
C VAL A 131 -3.78 -2.45 18.35
N CYS A 132 -3.62 -3.29 17.33
CA CYS A 132 -2.38 -3.51 16.63
C CYS A 132 -2.46 -2.79 15.28
N SER A 133 -1.72 -1.69 15.16
CA SER A 133 -1.67 -0.89 13.95
C SER A 133 -0.34 -1.13 13.24
N ALA A 134 -0.38 -1.48 11.96
CA ALA A 134 0.80 -1.55 11.11
C ALA A 134 0.75 -0.39 10.12
N TYR A 135 1.82 0.40 10.05
CA TYR A 135 1.94 1.59 9.24
C TYR A 135 3.11 1.48 8.25
N ASP A 136 3.05 2.32 7.22
CA ASP A 136 4.16 2.66 6.33
C ASP A 136 4.84 1.46 5.67
N PHE A 137 4.06 0.43 5.34
CA PHE A 137 4.54 -0.76 4.66
C PHE A 137 4.17 -0.79 3.18
N TYR A 138 4.92 -1.57 2.42
CA TYR A 138 4.67 -1.87 1.00
C TYR A 138 5.22 -3.25 0.65
N PRO A 139 4.56 -4.09 -0.15
CA PRO A 139 3.27 -3.89 -0.83
C PRO A 139 2.05 -3.99 0.09
N LYS A 140 0.87 -3.68 -0.45
CA LYS A 140 -0.42 -3.68 0.27
C LYS A 140 -0.72 -4.95 1.07
N LYS A 141 -0.30 -6.11 0.58
CA LYS A 141 -0.68 -7.40 1.15
C LYS A 141 0.09 -7.69 2.45
N ILE A 142 -0.63 -7.73 3.56
CA ILE A 142 -0.11 -8.01 4.91
C ILE A 142 -1.08 -8.94 5.65
N ARG A 143 -0.59 -9.69 6.64
CA ARG A 143 -1.43 -10.48 7.54
C ARG A 143 -1.16 -10.08 8.99
N VAL A 144 -2.20 -9.66 9.69
CA VAL A 144 -2.17 -9.29 11.11
C VAL A 144 -3.08 -10.26 11.86
N THR A 145 -2.54 -10.97 12.85
CA THR A 145 -3.26 -11.99 13.62
C THR A 145 -3.03 -11.81 15.11
N TRP A 146 -3.99 -12.25 15.91
CA TRP A 146 -3.88 -12.22 17.37
C TRP A 146 -3.57 -13.60 17.92
N LEU A 147 -2.65 -13.65 18.87
CA LEU A 147 -2.26 -14.85 19.60
C LEU A 147 -2.65 -14.70 21.06
N LYS A 148 -3.18 -15.78 21.63
CA LYS A 148 -3.37 -15.97 23.06
C LYS A 148 -2.65 -17.23 23.49
N ASP A 149 -1.67 -17.07 24.38
CA ASP A 149 -0.79 -18.14 24.84
C ASP A 149 -0.16 -18.93 23.69
N GLY A 150 0.24 -18.20 22.63
CA GLY A 150 0.83 -18.75 21.41
C GLY A 150 -0.14 -19.38 20.42
N LYS A 151 -1.46 -19.35 20.68
CA LYS A 151 -2.49 -19.90 19.78
C LYS A 151 -3.29 -18.79 19.11
N ASN A 152 -3.55 -18.94 17.81
CA ASN A 152 -4.36 -18.00 17.05
C ASN A 152 -5.77 -17.87 17.65
N ILE A 153 -6.24 -16.63 17.77
CA ILE A 153 -7.61 -16.31 18.17
C ILE A 153 -8.26 -15.40 17.13
N THR A 154 -9.56 -15.64 16.91
CA THR A 154 -10.40 -14.87 15.98
C THR A 154 -11.64 -14.29 16.65
N SER A 155 -12.01 -14.82 17.82
CA SER A 155 -13.13 -14.29 18.60
C SER A 155 -12.81 -12.89 19.10
N GLY A 156 -13.73 -11.95 18.89
CA GLY A 156 -13.55 -10.54 19.28
C GLY A 156 -12.53 -9.78 18.43
N VAL A 157 -12.09 -10.35 17.30
CA VAL A 157 -11.15 -9.70 16.38
C VAL A 157 -11.92 -8.99 15.26
N THR A 158 -11.58 -7.72 15.03
CA THR A 158 -12.00 -6.96 13.84
C THR A 158 -10.78 -6.29 13.22
N SER A 159 -10.83 -6.00 11.91
CA SER A 159 -9.73 -5.31 11.22
C SER A 159 -10.28 -4.36 10.15
N THR A 160 -9.54 -3.29 9.87
CA THR A 160 -9.78 -2.47 8.69
C THR A 160 -9.31 -3.18 7.43
N ASP A 161 -9.74 -2.69 6.26
CA ASP A 161 -9.03 -2.96 5.01
C ASP A 161 -7.63 -2.33 5.05
N GLU A 162 -6.74 -2.73 4.14
CA GLU A 162 -5.45 -2.05 3.98
C GLU A 162 -5.65 -0.72 3.24
N LEU A 163 -5.39 0.37 3.95
CA LEU A 163 -5.64 1.74 3.51
C LEU A 163 -4.36 2.37 2.95
N PRO A 164 -4.41 3.10 1.83
CA PRO A 164 -3.24 3.80 1.31
C PRO A 164 -2.94 5.07 2.14
N ASN A 165 -1.67 5.27 2.49
CA ASN A 165 -1.15 6.48 3.16
C ASN A 165 -0.65 7.55 2.18
N GLY A 166 -0.73 7.28 0.88
CA GLY A 166 0.00 8.04 -0.14
C GLY A 166 1.45 7.55 -0.25
N HIS A 167 2.19 8.10 -1.22
CA HIS A 167 3.61 7.73 -1.46
C HIS A 167 3.87 6.22 -1.58
N TRP A 168 2.87 5.47 -2.07
CA TRP A 168 2.91 4.00 -2.22
C TRP A 168 2.97 3.22 -0.91
N LEU A 169 2.69 3.83 0.24
CA LEU A 169 2.67 3.14 1.53
C LEU A 169 1.24 2.83 1.97
N TYR A 170 1.11 1.84 2.84
CA TYR A 170 -0.16 1.34 3.35
C TYR A 170 -0.19 1.26 4.88
N GLN A 171 -1.39 1.21 5.43
CA GLN A 171 -1.66 0.93 6.84
C GLN A 171 -2.82 -0.05 7.02
N ILE A 172 -2.84 -0.75 8.14
CA ILE A 172 -3.96 -1.60 8.59
C ILE A 172 -4.06 -1.55 10.12
N HIS A 173 -5.28 -1.63 10.64
CA HIS A 173 -5.52 -1.73 12.08
C HIS A 173 -6.33 -2.98 12.40
N SER A 174 -5.83 -3.78 13.33
CA SER A 174 -6.56 -4.90 13.91
C SER A 174 -6.88 -4.62 15.36
N TYR A 175 -8.10 -4.96 15.77
CA TYR A 175 -8.66 -4.71 17.09
C TYR A 175 -9.00 -6.05 17.73
N LEU A 176 -8.70 -6.20 19.01
CA LEU A 176 -9.07 -7.35 19.81
C LEU A 176 -9.83 -6.89 21.05
N GLU A 177 -11.10 -7.28 21.12
CA GLU A 177 -11.89 -7.21 22.34
C GLU A 177 -11.50 -8.36 23.27
N PHE A 178 -11.04 -8.04 24.48
CA PHE A 178 -10.67 -9.05 25.45
C PHE A 178 -10.98 -8.64 26.89
N THR A 179 -11.14 -9.66 27.73
CA THR A 179 -11.21 -9.51 29.19
C THR A 179 -9.87 -10.01 29.75
N PRO A 180 -9.02 -9.13 30.30
CA PRO A 180 -7.72 -9.54 30.85
C PRO A 180 -7.90 -10.60 31.94
N LYS A 181 -7.14 -11.69 31.86
CA LYS A 181 -7.00 -12.64 32.97
C LYS A 181 -5.54 -12.72 33.41
N PRO A 182 -5.26 -12.86 34.72
CA PRO A 182 -3.90 -13.00 35.20
C PRO A 182 -3.17 -14.16 34.53
N GLY A 183 -1.96 -13.90 34.02
CA GLY A 183 -1.08 -14.91 33.41
C GLY A 183 -1.30 -15.17 31.92
N GLU A 184 -2.36 -14.64 31.30
CA GLU A 184 -2.57 -14.78 29.85
C GLU A 184 -1.58 -13.91 29.06
N LYS A 185 -0.98 -14.48 28.02
CA LYS A 185 -0.08 -13.78 27.10
C LYS A 185 -0.81 -13.46 25.82
N ILE A 186 -0.99 -12.18 25.54
CA ILE A 186 -1.58 -11.69 24.29
C ILE A 186 -0.50 -11.06 23.43
N ALA A 187 -0.46 -11.46 22.16
CA ALA A 187 0.47 -10.92 21.17
C ALA A 187 -0.25 -10.63 19.84
N CYS A 188 0.25 -9.61 19.13
CA CYS A 188 -0.07 -9.38 17.74
C CYS A 188 1.05 -9.97 16.88
N MET A 189 0.71 -10.80 15.89
CA MET A 189 1.64 -11.35 14.92
C MET A 189 1.44 -10.71 13.55
N VAL A 190 2.51 -10.16 13.00
CA VAL A 190 2.51 -9.46 11.70
C VAL A 190 3.38 -10.20 10.71
N GLU A 191 2.81 -10.48 9.55
CA GLU A 191 3.46 -11.16 8.43
C GLU A 191 3.35 -10.30 7.18
N HIS A 192 4.51 -9.99 6.61
CA HIS A 192 4.63 -9.13 5.44
C HIS A 192 5.85 -9.56 4.63
N THR A 193 5.81 -9.41 3.30
CA THR A 193 6.86 -9.95 2.42
C THR A 193 8.24 -9.30 2.61
N SER A 194 8.30 -8.14 3.26
CA SER A 194 9.58 -7.49 3.63
C SER A 194 10.23 -8.15 4.85
N LEU A 195 9.46 -8.84 5.69
CA LEU A 195 9.92 -9.47 6.92
C LEU A 195 10.41 -10.89 6.62
N LYS A 196 11.60 -11.24 7.13
CA LYS A 196 12.16 -12.59 6.97
C LYS A 196 11.34 -13.67 7.70
N GLU A 197 10.74 -13.28 8.82
CA GLU A 197 9.93 -14.13 9.68
C GLU A 197 8.78 -13.31 10.30
N PRO A 198 7.68 -13.96 10.71
CA PRO A 198 6.59 -13.29 11.42
C PRO A 198 7.10 -12.54 12.64
N GLN A 199 6.70 -11.28 12.79
CA GLN A 199 7.08 -10.45 13.95
C GLN A 199 5.99 -10.51 15.02
N LEU A 200 6.40 -10.75 16.28
CA LEU A 200 5.51 -10.83 17.43
C LEU A 200 5.65 -9.59 18.32
N TYR A 201 4.50 -8.99 18.65
CA TYR A 201 4.39 -7.82 19.52
C TYR A 201 3.59 -8.19 20.76
N ASP A 202 4.28 -8.37 21.88
CA ASP A 202 3.68 -8.78 23.16
C ASP A 202 3.10 -7.58 23.93
N TRP A 203 1.83 -7.67 24.32
CA TRP A 203 1.19 -6.63 25.14
C TRP A 203 1.80 -6.54 26.55
N ALA A 204 2.12 -7.69 27.16
CA ALA A 204 2.67 -7.76 28.51
C ALA A 204 4.17 -7.40 28.59
N GLY A 205 4.92 -7.53 27.48
CA GLY A 205 6.36 -7.28 27.41
C GLY A 205 6.75 -5.79 27.36
N LEU A 206 5.85 -4.94 26.89
CA LEU A 206 6.04 -3.47 26.83
C LEU A 206 6.18 -2.82 28.21
N LEU A 207 5.72 -3.47 29.28
CA LEU A 207 5.86 -2.98 30.66
C LEU A 207 7.21 -3.35 31.29
N LEU A 208 7.90 -4.38 30.81
CA LEU A 208 9.17 -4.85 31.37
C LEU A 208 10.36 -4.01 30.88
N GLY A 209 10.31 -3.44 29.67
CA GLY A 209 11.37 -2.57 29.14
C GLY A 209 11.58 -1.28 29.94
N LEU A 210 10.51 -0.73 30.54
CA LEU A 210 10.60 0.46 31.40
C LEU A 210 11.34 0.16 32.73
N LEU A 211 11.27 -1.07 33.24
CA LEU A 211 11.95 -1.45 34.48
C LEU A 211 13.48 -1.56 34.29
N PHE A 212 13.94 -2.01 33.11
CA PHE A 212 15.38 -2.08 32.79
C PHE A 212 16.02 -0.71 32.52
N SER A 213 15.29 0.26 31.94
CA SER A 213 15.80 1.63 31.81
C SER A 213 15.93 2.34 33.15
N VAL A 214 14.99 2.14 34.09
CA VAL A 214 15.05 2.76 35.42
C VAL A 214 16.16 2.14 36.28
N THR A 215 16.35 0.81 36.26
CA THR A 215 17.46 0.17 36.98
C THR A 215 18.83 0.52 36.38
N GLY A 216 18.94 0.62 35.05
CA GLY A 216 20.15 1.08 34.38
C GLY A 216 20.51 2.53 34.72
N PHE A 217 19.54 3.44 34.73
CA PHE A 217 19.74 4.85 35.07
C PHE A 217 20.11 5.05 36.55
N LEU A 218 19.52 4.28 37.48
CA LEU A 218 19.89 4.29 38.90
C LEU A 218 21.30 3.75 39.14
N PHE A 219 21.72 2.72 38.41
CA PHE A 219 23.08 2.17 38.50
C PHE A 219 24.12 3.16 37.97
N PHE A 220 23.83 3.85 36.87
CA PHE A 220 24.67 4.93 36.32
C PHE A 220 24.78 6.12 37.29
N LYS A 221 23.68 6.53 37.93
CA LYS A 221 23.72 7.63 38.91
C LYS A 221 24.50 7.26 40.17
N LYS A 222 24.43 5.99 40.62
CA LYS A 222 25.17 5.51 41.79
C LYS A 222 26.69 5.47 41.54
N LYS A 223 27.13 5.22 40.31
CA LYS A 223 28.56 5.21 39.94
C LYS A 223 29.18 6.61 39.82
N SER A 224 28.38 7.64 39.54
CA SER A 224 28.89 9.01 39.34
C SER A 224 29.11 9.82 40.63
N ILE A 225 28.70 9.32 41.80
CA ILE A 225 28.76 10.07 43.08
C ILE A 225 30.01 9.73 43.92
N GLY A 226 30.83 8.77 43.48
CA GLY A 226 32.05 8.39 44.19
C GLY A 226 33.26 8.33 43.28
N GLU A 227 33.85 9.49 42.92
CA GLU A 227 35.29 9.61 42.66
C GLU A 227 35.70 11.08 42.62
N THR A 228 36.41 11.49 43.67
CA THR A 228 37.10 12.77 43.84
C THR A 228 38.37 12.85 42.98
N VAL A 229 38.55 14.03 42.41
CA VAL A 229 39.73 14.62 41.74
C VAL A 229 41.08 14.05 42.19
N VAL A 230 41.86 13.49 41.24
CA VAL A 230 43.34 13.53 41.27
C VAL A 230 43.86 13.84 39.86
N GLN A 231 44.70 14.87 39.83
CA GLN A 231 45.36 15.47 38.66
C GLN A 231 46.63 14.67 38.35
N SER A 232 46.85 14.27 37.09
CA SER A 232 48.14 13.71 36.65
C SER A 232 48.46 14.05 35.19
N ASN A 233 49.76 14.11 34.93
CA ASN A 233 50.45 15.00 34.01
C ASN A 233 50.60 14.47 32.58
N ARG A 234 50.89 15.44 31.71
CA ARG A 234 51.58 15.43 30.42
C ARG A 234 52.22 14.13 29.92
N ASN A 235 52.08 14.00 28.60
CA ASN A 235 52.86 13.19 27.66
C ASN A 235 52.46 11.71 27.60
N THR A 236 51.58 11.42 26.63
CA THR A 236 51.59 10.35 25.61
C THR A 236 50.12 10.25 25.20
N ILE A 237 49.67 10.84 24.10
CA ILE A 237 49.55 10.19 22.80
C ILE A 237 49.45 11.32 21.76
N LYS A 238 50.53 11.55 21.02
CA LYS A 238 50.42 12.00 19.63
C LYS A 238 50.15 10.73 18.82
N THR A 239 49.12 10.72 17.99
CA THR A 239 49.21 10.74 16.52
C THR A 239 47.85 10.32 15.94
N ILE A 240 47.43 11.03 14.89
CA ILE A 240 46.43 10.70 13.87
C ILE A 240 44.97 11.11 14.18
N GLU A 241 44.70 12.40 14.04
CA GLU A 241 43.47 12.88 13.38
C GLU A 241 43.54 12.58 11.87
N ILE A 242 42.38 12.71 11.20
CA ILE A 242 42.10 12.76 9.74
C ILE A 242 41.46 11.43 9.24
N PHE A 243 40.21 11.32 8.74
CA PHE A 243 39.19 12.22 8.19
C PHE A 243 37.78 11.63 8.44
N TYR A 244 36.79 12.47 8.77
CA TYR A 244 35.40 12.34 8.30
C TYR A 244 34.84 13.75 8.06
N SER A 245 34.68 14.11 6.80
CA SER A 245 33.70 15.11 6.35
C SER A 245 33.58 15.04 4.83
N ASN A 246 32.34 14.86 4.37
CA ASN A 246 31.81 14.88 2.99
C ASN A 246 31.60 13.53 2.28
N LEU A 247 30.42 12.96 2.52
CA LEU A 247 29.44 12.58 1.48
C LEU A 247 28.03 12.64 2.08
#